data_AF-A0A4Q3Y7Y8-F1
#
_entry.id   AF-A0A4Q3Y7Y8-F1
#
_cell.length_a   1.000
_cell.length_b   1.000
_cell.length_c   1.000
_cell.angle_alpha   90.00
_cell.angle_beta   90.00
_cell.angle_gamma   90.00
#
_symmetry.space_group_name_H-M   'P 1'
#
loop_
_entity.id
_entity.type
_entity.pdbx_description
1 polymer ?
#
loop_
_entity_poly.entity_id
_entity_poly.type
_entity_poly.pdbx_seq_one_letter_code
_entity_poly.pdbx_strand_id
1 'polypeptide(L)'
;MRIKSPGERGLAYLKAAGRPTYVVLDNGVGIRADFEVITPRVAPADFVPSRLWLPYGYWTLEDGSIVLFSRDYKPLWQKSAGRTVRMDPWTWVSGIVSHSYFHSPKVGEMSWDKDPARGRAIRYLVENRLFDPPKLLDAMPHLFVKGVDSVGDAVDRLEETATALRAA
;
A
#
# COMPACT_ATOMS: atom_id res chain seq x y z
N MET A 1 -15.32 7.68 6.78
CA MET A 1 -16.17 8.25 5.70
C MET A 1 -16.60 7.16 4.73
N ARG A 2 -17.67 7.39 3.96
CA ARG A 2 -18.04 6.56 2.80
C ARG A 2 -17.97 7.39 1.53
N ILE A 3 -17.42 6.83 0.46
CA ILE A 3 -17.37 7.46 -0.86
C ILE A 3 -18.53 6.95 -1.72
N LYS A 4 -19.22 7.88 -2.37
CA LYS A 4 -20.29 7.63 -3.33
C LYS A 4 -19.98 8.34 -4.65
N SER A 5 -18.96 7.88 -5.35
CA SER A 5 -18.62 8.35 -6.70
C SER A 5 -19.01 7.28 -7.74
N PRO A 6 -19.44 7.66 -8.97
CA PRO A 6 -19.58 6.71 -10.06
C PRO A 6 -18.25 6.02 -10.37
N GLY A 7 -18.19 4.69 -10.22
CA GLY A 7 -16.99 3.89 -10.46
C GLY A 7 -16.15 3.58 -9.21
N GLU A 8 -16.34 4.30 -8.10
CA GLU A 8 -15.64 4.00 -6.85
C GLU A 8 -16.53 4.22 -5.63
N ARG A 9 -16.81 3.11 -4.93
CA ARG A 9 -17.55 3.06 -3.68
C ARG A 9 -16.70 2.36 -2.64
N GLY A 10 -16.66 2.90 -1.43
CA GLY A 10 -15.86 2.30 -0.38
C GLY A 10 -15.76 3.14 0.89
N LEU A 11 -15.03 2.58 1.86
CA LEU A 11 -14.63 3.31 3.04
C LEU A 11 -13.43 4.20 2.72
N ALA A 12 -13.36 5.32 3.41
CA ALA A 12 -12.22 6.22 3.35
C ALA A 12 -12.02 6.90 4.70
N TYR A 13 -10.78 7.22 5.04
CA TYR A 13 -10.49 8.18 6.09
C TYR A 13 -10.53 9.61 5.53
N LEU A 14 -10.98 10.56 6.35
CA LEU A 14 -10.88 11.98 6.02
C LEU A 14 -9.44 12.44 6.27
N LYS A 15 -8.78 13.00 5.26
CA LYS A 15 -7.45 13.61 5.38
C LYS A 15 -7.55 15.11 5.65
N ALA A 16 -8.33 15.82 4.83
CA ALA A 16 -8.61 17.23 5.01
C ALA A 16 -9.99 17.55 4.44
N ALA A 17 -10.81 18.25 5.24
CA ALA A 17 -12.11 18.75 4.78
C ALA A 17 -11.91 19.98 3.87
N GLY A 18 -12.75 20.13 2.85
CA GLY A 18 -12.69 21.29 1.96
C GLY A 18 -13.41 21.10 0.63
N ARG A 19 -13.18 22.05 -0.28
CA ARG A 19 -13.63 22.03 -1.69
C ARG A 19 -12.40 22.19 -2.60
N PRO A 20 -11.67 21.09 -2.87
CA PRO A 20 -12.12 19.70 -2.74
C PRO A 20 -11.80 19.05 -1.38
N THR A 21 -12.41 17.88 -1.11
CA THR A 21 -12.17 17.08 0.11
C THR A 21 -11.09 16.04 -0.16
N TYR A 22 -10.09 15.95 0.72
CA TYR A 22 -8.99 14.99 0.62
C TYR A 22 -9.27 13.78 1.51
N VAL A 23 -9.05 12.58 0.96
CA VAL A 23 -9.36 11.31 1.62
C VAL A 23 -8.24 10.28 1.44
N VAL A 24 -8.17 9.31 2.37
CA VAL A 24 -7.35 8.11 2.24
C VAL A 24 -8.26 6.91 2.01
N LEU A 25 -8.12 6.29 0.84
CA LEU A 25 -8.88 5.14 0.35
C LEU A 25 -8.08 3.86 0.52
N ASP A 26 -8.74 2.72 0.31
CA ASP A 26 -8.06 1.41 0.28
C ASP A 26 -6.95 1.33 -0.77
N ASN A 27 -7.14 2.03 -1.89
CA ASN A 27 -6.19 2.09 -3.01
C ASN A 27 -5.33 3.37 -3.01
N GLY A 28 -5.28 4.17 -1.93
CA GLY A 28 -4.37 5.31 -1.78
C GLY A 28 -5.03 6.66 -1.46
N VAL A 29 -4.24 7.74 -1.55
CA VAL A 29 -4.72 9.11 -1.33
C VAL A 29 -5.52 9.59 -2.53
N GLY A 30 -6.62 10.31 -2.30
CA GLY A 30 -7.49 10.81 -3.35
C GLY A 30 -8.20 12.11 -2.99
N ILE A 31 -8.78 12.74 -4.01
CA ILE A 31 -9.52 13.99 -3.93
C ILE A 31 -10.96 13.73 -4.37
N ARG A 32 -11.96 14.12 -3.56
CA ARG A 32 -13.38 13.94 -3.88
C ARG A 32 -14.11 15.27 -3.80
N ALA A 33 -15.15 15.41 -4.61
CA ALA A 33 -16.10 16.49 -4.40
C ALA A 33 -16.79 16.28 -3.03
N ASP A 34 -17.14 17.38 -2.37
CA ASP A 34 -17.75 17.34 -1.03
C ASP A 34 -19.06 16.53 -1.02
N PHE A 35 -19.85 16.61 -2.08
CA PHE A 35 -21.08 15.82 -2.24
C PHE A 35 -20.86 14.31 -2.50
N GLU A 36 -19.65 13.88 -2.82
CA GLU A 36 -19.29 12.46 -2.99
C GLU A 36 -18.89 11.79 -1.67
N VAL A 37 -18.70 12.58 -0.60
CA VAL A 37 -18.24 12.10 0.71
C VAL A 37 -19.40 12.12 1.70
N ILE A 38 -19.69 10.95 2.27
CA ILE A 38 -20.75 10.78 3.26
C ILE A 38 -20.10 10.49 4.62
N THR A 39 -20.47 11.28 5.63
CA THR A 39 -20.18 11.00 7.03
C THR A 39 -21.29 10.12 7.60
N PRO A 40 -21.07 8.79 7.77
CA PRO A 40 -22.11 7.91 8.27
C PRO A 40 -22.42 8.22 9.74
N ARG A 41 -23.68 8.01 10.16
CA ARG A 41 -24.10 8.21 11.57
C ARG A 41 -23.42 7.25 12.54
N VAL A 42 -23.11 6.04 12.06
CA VAL A 42 -22.33 5.04 12.80
C VAL A 42 -20.95 4.99 12.17
N ALA A 43 -19.91 5.16 13.00
CA ALA A 43 -18.54 5.05 12.55
C ALA A 43 -18.30 3.64 11.95
N PRO A 44 -17.75 3.54 10.73
CA PRO A 44 -17.38 2.24 10.19
C PRO A 44 -16.21 1.65 10.97
N ALA A 45 -16.02 0.34 10.87
CA ALA A 45 -14.81 -0.30 11.37
C ALA A 45 -13.56 0.29 10.70
N ASP A 46 -12.49 0.37 11.46
CA ASP A 46 -11.18 0.75 10.93
C ASP A 46 -10.67 -0.28 9.92
N PHE A 47 -9.89 0.21 8.97
CA PHE A 47 -9.28 -0.62 7.93
C PHE A 47 -7.86 -0.14 7.64
N VAL A 48 -7.01 -1.06 7.19
CA VAL A 48 -5.70 -0.71 6.66
C VAL A 48 -5.79 -0.64 5.13
N PRO A 49 -5.42 0.48 4.50
CA PRO A 49 -5.35 0.57 3.05
C PRO A 49 -4.50 -0.54 2.46
N SER A 50 -5.07 -1.30 1.54
CA SER A 50 -4.40 -2.38 0.82
C SER A 50 -3.11 -1.90 0.17
N ARG A 51 -3.04 -0.61 -0.23
CA ARG A 51 -1.84 0.01 -0.80
C ARG A 51 -0.60 -0.05 0.11
N LEU A 52 -0.79 -0.22 1.42
CA LEU A 52 0.29 -0.29 2.41
C LEU A 52 0.75 -1.71 2.76
N TRP A 53 0.03 -2.76 2.33
CA TRP A 53 0.36 -4.13 2.74
C TRP A 53 0.17 -5.22 1.67
N LEU A 54 -0.73 -5.01 0.71
CA LEU A 54 -1.03 -6.00 -0.31
C LEU A 54 0.05 -5.95 -1.41
N PRO A 55 0.77 -7.05 -1.68
CA PRO A 55 1.74 -7.08 -2.77
C PRO A 55 1.10 -6.81 -4.12
N TYR A 56 1.73 -5.93 -4.88
CA TYR A 56 1.39 -5.71 -6.28
C TYR A 56 2.09 -6.73 -7.19
N GLY A 57 3.29 -7.14 -6.79
CA GLY A 57 4.11 -8.12 -7.48
C GLY A 57 5.34 -8.51 -6.67
N TYR A 58 6.27 -9.17 -7.34
CA TYR A 58 7.58 -9.49 -6.79
C TYR A 58 8.70 -9.34 -7.83
N TRP A 59 9.87 -8.94 -7.34
CA TRP A 59 11.13 -8.94 -8.08
C TRP A 59 11.90 -10.22 -7.78
N THR A 60 12.53 -10.80 -8.79
CA THR A 60 13.54 -11.85 -8.60
C THR A 60 14.92 -11.21 -8.75
N LEU A 61 15.81 -11.45 -7.80
CA LEU A 61 17.16 -10.90 -7.80
C LEU A 61 18.18 -11.89 -8.39
N GLU A 62 19.37 -11.40 -8.74
CA GLU A 62 20.48 -12.20 -9.30
C GLU A 62 20.88 -13.40 -8.42
N ASP A 63 20.79 -13.25 -7.09
CA ASP A 63 21.09 -14.30 -6.11
C ASP A 63 19.94 -15.32 -5.94
N GLY A 64 18.87 -15.19 -6.71
CA GLY A 64 17.66 -16.01 -6.63
C GLY A 64 16.71 -15.64 -5.50
N SER A 65 17.02 -14.61 -4.70
CA SER A 65 16.08 -14.09 -3.70
C SER A 65 14.91 -13.36 -4.36
N ILE A 66 13.80 -13.27 -3.64
CA ILE A 66 12.57 -12.64 -4.10
C ILE A 66 12.25 -11.46 -3.19
N VAL A 67 11.90 -10.32 -3.76
CA VAL A 67 11.40 -9.16 -3.03
C VAL A 67 9.96 -8.87 -3.44
N LEU A 68 9.02 -9.00 -2.51
CA LEU A 68 7.64 -8.55 -2.71
C LEU A 68 7.59 -7.02 -2.64
N PHE A 69 6.83 -6.38 -3.53
CA PHE A 69 6.70 -4.93 -3.60
C PHE A 69 5.23 -4.47 -3.65
N SER A 70 4.96 -3.27 -3.13
CA SER A 70 3.64 -2.63 -3.11
C SER A 70 3.26 -2.02 -4.45
N ARG A 71 2.04 -1.48 -4.57
CA ARG A 71 1.61 -0.77 -5.79
C ARG A 71 2.49 0.45 -6.12
N ASP A 72 3.10 1.04 -5.10
CA ASP A 72 4.03 2.17 -5.20
C ASP A 72 5.49 1.72 -5.37
N TYR A 73 5.70 0.42 -5.67
CA TYR A 73 7.02 -0.19 -5.85
C TYR A 73 7.95 -0.01 -4.63
N LYS A 74 7.37 0.07 -3.44
CA LYS A 74 8.12 0.04 -2.17
C LYS A 74 8.29 -1.42 -1.74
N PRO A 75 9.49 -1.86 -1.32
CA PRO A 75 9.70 -3.23 -0.87
C PRO A 75 8.90 -3.53 0.40
N LEU A 76 8.40 -4.75 0.50
CA LEU A 76 7.58 -5.22 1.63
C LEU A 76 8.32 -6.30 2.42
N TRP A 77 8.69 -7.39 1.74
CA TRP A 77 9.44 -8.50 2.30
C TRP A 77 10.49 -8.99 1.30
N GLN A 78 11.65 -9.41 1.80
CA GLN A 78 12.61 -10.21 1.04
C GLN A 78 12.56 -11.65 1.53
N LYS A 79 12.59 -12.59 0.58
CA LYS A 79 12.66 -14.02 0.81
C LYS A 79 13.96 -14.56 0.21
N SER A 80 14.79 -15.17 1.04
CA SER A 80 16.04 -15.84 0.63
C SER A 80 16.29 -17.08 1.49
N ALA A 81 16.68 -18.20 0.87
CA ALA A 81 17.09 -19.44 1.54
C ALA A 81 16.21 -19.87 2.75
N GLY A 82 14.88 -19.84 2.58
CA GLY A 82 13.92 -20.24 3.62
C GLY A 82 13.67 -19.20 4.72
N ARG A 83 14.32 -18.04 4.65
CA ARG A 83 14.10 -16.90 5.54
C ARG A 83 13.30 -15.82 4.82
N THR A 84 12.36 -15.22 5.55
CA THR A 84 11.69 -13.99 5.14
C THR A 84 12.06 -12.87 6.11
N VAL A 85 12.41 -11.71 5.59
CA VAL A 85 12.65 -10.48 6.36
C VAL A 85 11.75 -9.34 5.86
N ARG A 86 11.22 -8.55 6.79
CA ARG A 86 10.50 -7.31 6.48
C ARG A 86 11.50 -6.24 6.07
N MET A 87 11.30 -5.62 4.92
CA MET A 87 12.20 -4.61 4.38
C MET A 87 11.80 -3.22 4.82
N ASP A 88 12.78 -2.33 4.97
CA ASP A 88 12.50 -0.91 5.12
C ASP A 88 11.94 -0.39 3.78
N PRO A 89 10.83 0.37 3.77
CA PRO A 89 10.17 0.74 2.52
C PRO A 89 10.98 1.72 1.66
N TRP A 90 12.01 2.37 2.21
CA TRP A 90 12.95 3.22 1.47
C TRP A 90 14.18 2.45 0.94
N THR A 91 14.31 1.15 1.22
CA THR A 91 15.45 0.37 0.73
C THR A 91 15.47 0.35 -0.80
N TRP A 92 16.59 0.81 -1.37
CA TRP A 92 16.89 0.62 -2.78
C TRP A 92 17.20 -0.85 -3.07
N VAL A 93 16.48 -1.45 -4.02
CA VAL A 93 16.65 -2.87 -4.39
C VAL A 93 17.44 -2.95 -5.70
N SER A 94 18.64 -3.52 -5.63
CA SER A 94 19.54 -3.74 -6.77
C SER A 94 19.52 -5.19 -7.27
N GLY A 95 20.09 -5.43 -8.45
CA GLY A 95 20.24 -6.79 -9.01
C GLY A 95 18.93 -7.44 -9.42
N ILE A 96 17.92 -6.64 -9.82
CA ILE A 96 16.63 -7.16 -10.29
C ILE A 96 16.83 -7.76 -11.69
N VAL A 97 16.62 -9.07 -11.83
CA VAL A 97 16.71 -9.77 -13.13
C VAL A 97 15.34 -10.00 -13.77
N SER A 98 14.27 -10.01 -12.99
CA SER A 98 12.90 -10.10 -13.50
C SER A 98 11.87 -9.56 -12.52
N HIS A 99 10.66 -9.30 -13.02
CA HIS A 99 9.50 -8.94 -12.22
C HIS A 99 8.27 -9.75 -12.64
N SER A 100 7.37 -9.96 -11.68
CA SER A 100 6.07 -10.58 -11.88
C SER A 100 5.00 -9.78 -11.13
N TYR A 101 3.80 -9.68 -11.71
CA TYR A 101 2.67 -9.01 -11.09
C TYR A 101 1.58 -9.99 -10.70
N PHE A 102 0.84 -9.68 -9.63
CA PHE A 102 -0.33 -10.47 -9.23
C PHE A 102 -1.58 -10.14 -10.05
N HIS A 103 -1.60 -9.04 -10.81
CA HIS A 103 -2.67 -8.74 -11.76
C HIS A 103 -2.31 -9.22 -13.17
N SER A 104 -3.33 -9.53 -13.99
CA SER A 104 -3.15 -9.95 -15.38
C SER A 104 -3.77 -8.94 -16.35
N PRO A 105 -2.95 -8.11 -17.04
CA PRO A 105 -3.44 -7.18 -18.06
C PRO A 105 -4.20 -7.89 -19.19
N LYS A 106 -3.83 -9.15 -19.49
CA LYS A 106 -4.39 -9.94 -20.59
C LYS A 106 -5.86 -10.34 -20.36
N VAL A 107 -6.36 -10.26 -19.14
CA VAL A 107 -7.73 -10.66 -18.76
C VAL A 107 -8.59 -9.44 -18.42
N GLY A 108 -8.15 -8.23 -18.81
CA GLY A 108 -8.91 -7.00 -18.56
C GLY A 108 -9.00 -6.60 -17.09
N GLU A 109 -8.12 -7.13 -16.24
CA GLU A 109 -8.07 -6.76 -14.81
C GLU A 109 -7.49 -5.36 -14.66
N MET A 110 -8.36 -4.35 -14.58
CA MET A 110 -7.96 -2.94 -14.45
C MET A 110 -7.58 -2.55 -13.02
N SER A 111 -7.99 -3.31 -12.00
CA SER A 111 -7.79 -2.97 -10.58
C SER A 111 -6.97 -4.04 -9.85
N TRP A 112 -5.80 -3.65 -9.37
CA TRP A 112 -4.86 -4.52 -8.66
C TRP A 112 -5.34 -4.93 -7.26
N ASP A 113 -6.18 -4.09 -6.64
CA ASP A 113 -6.70 -4.23 -5.27
C ASP A 113 -8.04 -4.99 -5.21
N LYS A 114 -8.58 -5.37 -6.37
CA LYS A 114 -9.84 -6.11 -6.52
C LYS A 114 -9.58 -7.53 -6.99
N ASP A 115 -10.59 -8.39 -6.84
CA ASP A 115 -10.52 -9.74 -7.39
C ASP A 115 -10.53 -9.71 -8.93
N PRO A 116 -9.76 -10.61 -9.57
CA PRO A 116 -9.06 -11.75 -8.97
C PRO A 116 -7.61 -11.46 -8.53
N ALA A 117 -7.07 -10.27 -8.81
CA ALA A 117 -5.70 -9.90 -8.48
C ALA A 117 -5.43 -9.92 -6.96
N ARG A 118 -6.33 -9.33 -6.18
CA ARG A 118 -6.29 -9.36 -4.71
C ARG A 118 -6.22 -10.79 -4.18
N GLY A 119 -7.12 -11.67 -4.63
CA GLY A 119 -7.15 -13.07 -4.22
C GLY A 119 -5.83 -13.81 -4.50
N ARG A 120 -5.16 -13.53 -5.63
CA ARG A 120 -3.84 -14.14 -5.93
C ARG A 120 -2.74 -13.61 -5.02
N ALA A 121 -2.70 -12.30 -4.75
CA ALA A 121 -1.74 -11.72 -3.83
C ALA A 121 -1.92 -12.26 -2.40
N ILE A 122 -3.16 -12.34 -1.90
CA ILE A 122 -3.47 -12.91 -0.58
C ILE A 122 -3.08 -14.40 -0.53
N ARG A 123 -3.42 -15.18 -1.57
CA ARG A 123 -3.05 -16.59 -1.64
C ARG A 123 -1.53 -16.76 -1.55
N TYR A 124 -0.77 -15.93 -2.28
CA TYR A 124 0.67 -15.95 -2.22
C TYR A 124 1.20 -15.67 -0.81
N LEU A 125 0.65 -14.68 -0.10
CA LEU A 125 1.02 -14.41 1.29
C LEU A 125 0.77 -15.63 2.20
N VAL A 126 -0.39 -16.27 2.07
CA VAL A 126 -0.76 -17.47 2.85
C VAL A 126 0.17 -18.65 2.56
N GLU A 127 0.36 -18.98 1.28
CA GLU A 127 1.24 -20.08 0.84
C GLU A 127 2.68 -19.88 1.30
N ASN A 128 3.12 -18.63 1.44
CA ASN A 128 4.46 -18.27 1.89
C ASN A 128 4.55 -17.90 3.37
N ARG A 129 3.46 -18.09 4.15
CA ARG A 129 3.36 -17.81 5.59
C ARG A 129 3.76 -16.38 5.98
N LEU A 130 3.39 -15.41 5.14
CA LEU A 130 3.66 -13.99 5.35
C LEU A 130 2.48 -13.33 6.05
N PHE A 131 2.45 -13.43 7.38
CA PHE A 131 1.36 -12.92 8.21
C PHE A 131 1.71 -11.63 8.96
N ASP A 132 3.00 -11.38 9.19
CA ASP A 132 3.45 -10.14 9.82
C ASP A 132 3.23 -8.96 8.87
N PRO A 133 2.65 -7.84 9.33
CA PRO A 133 2.49 -6.65 8.49
C PRO A 133 3.86 -6.12 8.03
N PRO A 134 3.97 -5.63 6.79
CA PRO A 134 5.20 -5.05 6.29
C PRO A 134 5.46 -3.71 6.98
N LYS A 135 6.72 -3.27 7.04
CA LYS A 135 7.09 -1.96 7.61
C LYS A 135 6.49 -0.79 6.84
N LEU A 136 6.09 -0.98 5.58
CA LEU A 136 5.35 0.02 4.82
C LEU A 136 4.05 0.46 5.53
N LEU A 137 3.46 -0.41 6.35
CA LEU A 137 2.29 -0.06 7.14
C LEU A 137 2.54 1.12 8.09
N ASP A 138 3.77 1.28 8.57
CA ASP A 138 4.16 2.35 9.49
C ASP A 138 4.10 3.74 8.81
N ALA A 139 3.96 3.80 7.48
CA ALA A 139 3.71 5.04 6.74
C ALA A 139 2.28 5.56 6.93
N MET A 140 1.35 4.77 7.48
CA MET A 140 -0.06 5.14 7.58
C MET A 140 -0.32 6.45 8.33
N PRO A 141 0.28 6.74 9.51
CA PRO A 141 0.08 8.02 10.19
C PRO A 141 0.56 9.21 9.37
N HIS A 142 1.63 9.03 8.59
CA HIS A 142 2.21 10.08 7.76
C HIS A 142 1.30 10.50 6.60
N LEU A 143 0.41 9.61 6.12
CA LEU A 143 -0.59 9.95 5.09
C LEU A 143 -1.56 11.06 5.51
N PHE A 144 -1.69 11.33 6.81
CA PHE A 144 -2.57 12.38 7.35
C PHE A 144 -1.85 13.72 7.55
N VAL A 145 -0.55 13.77 7.31
CA VAL A 145 0.25 14.99 7.45
C VAL A 145 -0.05 15.95 6.29
N LYS A 146 -0.11 17.25 6.60
CA LYS A 146 -0.28 18.29 5.58
C LYS A 146 0.89 18.27 4.59
N GLY A 147 0.57 18.30 3.30
CA GLY A 147 1.56 18.26 2.22
C GLY A 147 2.10 16.88 1.86
N VAL A 148 1.60 15.80 2.48
CA VAL A 148 1.82 14.42 2.03
C VAL A 148 0.68 14.04 1.12
N ASP A 149 0.93 13.85 -0.17
CA ASP A 149 -0.11 13.57 -1.16
C ASP A 149 0.02 12.18 -1.80
N SER A 150 1.12 11.47 -1.50
CA SER A 150 1.36 10.11 -1.95
C SER A 150 1.86 9.19 -0.85
N VAL A 151 1.84 7.87 -1.11
CA VAL A 151 2.52 6.88 -0.26
C VAL A 151 4.04 7.07 -0.29
N GLY A 152 4.58 7.57 -1.40
CA GLY A 152 6.00 7.93 -1.51
C GLY A 152 6.38 8.97 -0.48
N ASP A 153 5.66 10.11 -0.47
CA ASP A 153 5.91 11.21 0.47
C ASP A 153 5.77 10.73 1.93
N ALA A 154 4.81 9.84 2.21
CA ALA A 154 4.63 9.25 3.54
C ALA A 154 5.81 8.35 3.95
N VAL A 155 6.39 7.61 3.01
CA VAL A 155 7.61 6.81 3.23
C VAL A 155 8.81 7.71 3.49
N ASP A 156 8.96 8.82 2.77
CA ASP A 156 10.07 9.75 2.98
C ASP A 156 10.03 10.34 4.40
N ARG A 157 8.83 10.72 4.89
CA ARG A 157 8.65 11.15 6.30
C ARG A 157 8.94 10.06 7.31
N LEU A 158 8.57 8.82 6.99
CA LEU A 158 8.86 7.67 7.84
C LEU A 158 10.37 7.43 7.93
N GLU A 159 11.11 7.57 6.83
CA GLU A 159 12.57 7.46 6.78
C GLU A 159 13.25 8.56 7.59
N GLU A 160 12.80 9.81 7.47
CA GLU A 160 13.27 10.94 8.28
C GLU A 160 13.13 10.64 9.78
N THR A 161 11.95 10.15 10.19
CA THR A 161 11.66 9.76 11.58
C THR A 161 12.54 8.58 12.02
N ALA A 162 12.63 7.58 11.14
CA ALA A 162 13.57 6.47 11.12
C ALA A 162 14.98 6.86 11.57
N THR A 163 15.52 7.83 10.85
CA THR A 163 16.89 8.30 10.94
C THR A 163 17.10 9.13 12.19
N ALA A 164 16.16 10.03 12.52
CA ALA A 164 16.23 10.84 13.72
C ALA A 164 16.27 9.98 15.00
N LEU A 165 15.45 8.92 15.08
CA LEU A 165 15.44 8.00 16.22
C LEU A 165 16.73 7.20 16.36
N ARG A 166 17.44 6.90 15.26
CA ARG A 166 18.73 6.18 15.28
C ARG A 166 19.90 7.08 15.69
N ALA A 167 19.74 8.40 15.58
CA ALA A 167 20.76 9.39 15.92
C ALA A 167 20.66 9.90 17.37
N ALA A 168 19.58 9.56 18.08
CA ALA A 168 19.33 9.91 19.47
C ALA A 168 19.81 8.79 20.41
#